data_AF-K1SHC9-F1
#
_entry.id   AF-K1SHC9-F1
#
_cell.length_a   1.000
_cell.length_b   1.000
_cell.length_c   1.000
_cell.angle_alpha   90.00
_cell.angle_beta   90.00
_cell.angle_gamma   90.00
#
_symmetry.space_group_name_H-M   'P 1'
#
loop_
_entity.id
_entity.type
_entity.pdbx_description
1 polymer ?
#
loop_
_entity_poly.entity_id
_entity_poly.type
_entity_poly.pdbx_seq_one_letter_code
_entity_poly.pdbx_strand_id
1 'polypeptide(L)'
;MNTKEQRFSKLVKEHEQTIYAVCHMFSRDADDVDDLHQEILLRLWQGYDGFEGRSDIKTWIYRVALNYCINFSNKRKREKTKQTETRTPESSDSDLEKRMQIKQLYLRINKLDDLRG
;
A
#
# COMPACT_ATOMS: atom_id res chain seq x y z
N MET A 1 31.20 0.34 3.95
CA MET A 1 30.04 1.12 3.46
C MET A 1 28.88 0.15 3.26
N ASN A 2 27.72 0.40 3.87
CA ASN A 2 26.51 -0.39 3.59
C ASN A 2 25.96 0.06 2.22
N THR A 3 25.88 -0.81 1.22
CA THR A 3 25.35 -0.45 -0.12
C THR A 3 23.87 -0.07 -0.03
N LYS A 4 23.36 0.66 -1.04
CA LYS A 4 21.93 1.02 -1.13
C LYS A 4 21.05 -0.23 -0.98
N GLU A 5 21.44 -1.33 -1.62
CA GLU A 5 20.71 -2.61 -1.57
C GLU A 5 20.65 -3.17 -0.15
N GLN A 6 21.75 -3.12 0.61
CA GLN A 6 21.78 -3.64 1.97
C GLN A 6 20.91 -2.82 2.92
N ARG A 7 20.92 -1.49 2.79
CA ARG A 7 20.07 -0.61 3.61
C ARG A 7 18.59 -0.78 3.28
N PHE A 8 18.27 -0.88 1.99
CA PHE A 8 16.91 -1.14 1.54
C PHE A 8 16.42 -2.53 1.97
N SER A 9 17.25 -3.57 1.82
CA SER A 9 16.90 -4.93 2.25
C SER A 9 16.61 -4.98 3.75
N LYS A 10 17.40 -4.26 4.57
CA LYS A 10 17.14 -4.13 6.00
C LYS A 10 15.80 -3.45 6.28
N LEU A 11 15.53 -2.32 5.63
CA LEU A 11 14.26 -1.60 5.75
C LEU A 11 13.06 -2.47 5.37
N VAL A 12 13.15 -3.20 4.25
CA VAL A 12 12.07 -4.08 3.80
C VAL A 12 11.83 -5.17 4.83
N LYS A 13 12.88 -5.82 5.34
CA LYS A 13 12.76 -6.84 6.40
C LYS A 13 12.15 -6.30 7.69
N GLU A 14 12.54 -5.09 8.11
CA GLU A 14 12.01 -4.45 9.32
C GLU A 14 10.52 -4.07 9.19
N HIS A 15 10.02 -3.91 7.97
CA HIS A 15 8.65 -3.47 7.69
C HIS A 15 7.84 -4.46 6.85
N GLU A 16 8.29 -5.72 6.73
CA GLU A 16 7.70 -6.73 5.88
C GLU A 16 6.23 -7.00 6.27
N GLN A 17 5.95 -7.17 7.56
CA GLN A 17 4.59 -7.36 8.07
C GLN A 17 3.65 -6.20 7.70
N THR A 18 4.16 -4.97 7.75
CA THR A 18 3.43 -3.76 7.37
C THR A 18 3.10 -3.78 5.87
N ILE A 19 4.08 -4.11 5.04
CA ILE A 19 3.91 -4.18 3.57
C ILE A 19 2.90 -5.27 3.22
N TYR A 20 3.03 -6.48 3.76
CA TYR A 20 2.10 -7.58 3.53
C TYR A 20 0.69 -7.26 4.03
N ALA A 21 0.53 -6.64 5.20
CA ALA A 21 -0.78 -6.24 5.71
C ALA A 21 -1.50 -5.29 4.74
N VAL A 22 -0.78 -4.35 4.12
CA VAL A 22 -1.34 -3.50 3.07
C VAL A 22 -1.74 -4.31 1.86
N CYS A 23 -0.87 -5.20 1.35
CA CYS A 23 -1.18 -6.03 0.19
C CYS A 23 -2.46 -6.85 0.40
N HIS A 24 -2.58 -7.52 1.55
CA HIS A 24 -3.74 -8.33 1.92
C HIS A 24 -5.06 -7.54 1.97
N MET A 25 -5.01 -6.26 2.36
CA MET A 25 -6.22 -5.44 2.40
C MET A 25 -6.75 -5.07 1.00
N PHE A 26 -5.89 -5.08 -0.02
CA PHE A 26 -6.25 -4.68 -1.38
C PHE A 26 -6.30 -5.85 -2.37
N SER A 27 -5.83 -7.03 -1.97
CA SER A 27 -5.92 -8.28 -2.73
C SER A 27 -7.31 -8.91 -2.66
N ARG A 28 -7.69 -9.69 -3.68
CA ARG A 28 -8.90 -10.54 -3.65
C ARG A 28 -8.61 -12.02 -3.39
N ASP A 29 -7.42 -12.46 -3.77
CA ASP A 29 -6.91 -13.82 -3.66
C ASP A 29 -5.41 -13.77 -3.32
N ALA A 30 -4.79 -14.94 -3.14
CA ALA A 30 -3.37 -15.05 -2.80
C ALA A 30 -2.46 -14.56 -3.94
N ASP A 31 -2.84 -14.78 -5.20
CA ASP A 31 -2.05 -14.38 -6.36
C ASP A 31 -1.98 -12.84 -6.47
N ASP A 32 -3.08 -12.14 -6.20
CA ASP A 32 -3.12 -10.67 -6.12
C ASP A 32 -2.18 -10.13 -5.02
N VAL A 33 -1.92 -10.89 -3.94
CA VAL A 33 -1.02 -10.43 -2.84
C VAL A 33 0.41 -10.37 -3.33
N ASP A 34 0.89 -11.41 -4.01
CA ASP A 34 2.26 -11.51 -4.48
C ASP A 34 2.56 -10.44 -5.55
N ASP A 35 1.62 -10.21 -6.46
CA ASP A 35 1.72 -9.16 -7.49
C ASP A 35 1.78 -7.75 -6.86
N LEU A 36 0.88 -7.48 -5.91
CA LEU A 36 0.87 -6.20 -5.18
C LEU A 36 2.16 -6.01 -4.40
N HIS A 37 2.65 -7.06 -3.73
CA HIS A 37 3.87 -7.01 -2.95
C HIS A 37 5.08 -6.66 -3.81
N GLN A 38 5.27 -7.34 -4.94
CA GLN A 38 6.39 -7.07 -5.85
C GLN A 38 6.39 -5.62 -6.36
N GLU A 39 5.24 -5.13 -6.82
CA GLU A 39 5.13 -3.79 -7.37
C GLU A 39 5.29 -2.70 -6.30
N ILE A 40 4.84 -2.95 -5.07
CA ILE A 40 5.11 -2.07 -3.93
C ILE A 40 6.60 -2.02 -3.62
N LEU A 41 7.29 -3.17 -3.58
CA LEU A 41 8.74 -3.21 -3.36
C LEU A 41 9.51 -2.43 -4.43
N LEU A 42 9.13 -2.57 -5.71
CA LEU A 42 9.74 -1.82 -6.81
C LEU A 42 9.56 -0.30 -6.62
N ARG A 43 8.37 0.15 -6.23
CA ARG A 43 8.10 1.57 -5.98
C ARG A 43 8.84 2.11 -4.78
N LEU A 44 8.95 1.32 -3.71
CA LEU A 44 9.77 1.67 -2.55
C LEU A 44 11.23 1.81 -2.96
N TRP A 45 11.77 0.87 -3.74
CA TRP A 45 13.14 0.94 -4.25
C TRP A 45 13.42 2.19 -5.09
N GLN A 46 12.49 2.53 -5.99
CA GLN A 46 12.57 3.74 -6.81
C GLN A 46 12.49 5.02 -5.97
N GLY A 47 11.63 5.04 -4.96
CA GLY A 47 11.47 6.19 -4.07
C GLY A 47 12.53 6.30 -2.97
N TYR A 48 13.34 5.25 -2.75
CA TYR A 48 14.23 5.15 -1.60
C TYR A 48 15.29 6.26 -1.56
N ASP A 49 15.86 6.62 -2.71
CA ASP A 49 16.88 7.68 -2.79
C ASP A 49 16.29 9.07 -2.53
N GLY A 50 14.98 9.25 -2.76
CA GLY A 50 14.26 10.49 -2.51
C GLY A 50 13.67 10.58 -1.10
N PHE A 51 13.84 9.55 -0.26
CA PHE A 51 13.36 9.58 1.11
C PHE A 51 14.31 10.40 2.00
N GLU A 52 13.99 11.67 2.17
CA GLU A 52 14.76 12.63 2.97
C GLU A 52 14.55 12.51 4.50
N GLY A 53 13.88 11.45 4.98
CA GLY A 53 13.63 11.27 6.43
C GLY A 53 12.70 12.29 7.07
N ARG A 54 11.97 13.09 6.28
CA ARG A 54 11.03 14.12 6.78
C ARG A 54 9.76 13.57 7.44
N SER A 55 9.53 12.26 7.34
CA SER A 55 8.44 11.54 8.00
C SER A 55 8.96 10.20 8.49
N ASP A 56 8.26 9.59 9.45
CA ASP A 56 8.56 8.21 9.85
C ASP A 56 8.57 7.26 8.64
N ILE A 57 9.48 6.29 8.66
CA ILE A 57 9.70 5.37 7.54
C ILE A 57 8.46 4.51 7.26
N LYS A 58 7.72 4.09 8.29
CA LYS A 58 6.47 3.36 8.12
C LYS A 58 5.46 4.25 7.41
N THR A 59 5.35 5.51 7.81
CA THR A 59 4.46 6.48 7.15
C THR A 59 4.78 6.62 5.67
N TRP A 60 6.06 6.67 5.31
CA TRP A 60 6.47 6.73 3.91
C TRP A 60 6.11 5.44 3.15
N ILE A 61 6.40 4.26 3.72
CA ILE A 61 6.03 2.96 3.14
C ILE A 61 4.52 2.89 2.88
N TYR A 62 3.71 3.29 3.86
CA TYR A 62 2.26 3.34 3.74
C TYR A 62 1.80 4.23 2.60
N ARG A 63 2.35 5.43 2.48
CA ARG A 63 1.98 6.36 1.41
C ARG A 63 2.28 5.78 0.04
N VAL A 64 3.45 5.16 -0.14
CA VAL A 64 3.84 4.54 -1.41
C VAL A 64 2.91 3.37 -1.74
N ALA A 65 2.72 2.45 -0.81
CA ALA A 65 1.89 1.27 -1.00
C ALA A 65 0.42 1.63 -1.27
N LEU A 66 -0.10 2.62 -0.54
CA LEU A 66 -1.47 3.09 -0.68
C LEU A 66 -1.74 3.76 -2.04
N ASN A 67 -0.84 4.65 -2.46
CA ASN A 67 -0.97 5.33 -3.75
C ASN A 67 -1.04 4.33 -4.89
N TYR A 68 -0.27 3.24 -4.79
CA TYR A 68 -0.33 2.16 -5.76
C TYR A 68 -1.65 1.38 -5.69
N CYS A 69 -2.07 0.92 -4.51
CA CYS A 69 -3.28 0.12 -4.34
C CYS A 69 -4.57 0.84 -4.77
N ILE A 70 -4.65 2.15 -4.53
CA ILE A 70 -5.76 3.00 -5.01
C ILE A 70 -5.77 3.04 -6.54
N ASN A 71 -4.61 3.25 -7.16
CA ASN A 71 -4.50 3.28 -8.62
C ASN A 71 -4.81 1.92 -9.26
N PHE A 72 -4.33 0.83 -8.65
CA PHE A 72 -4.61 -0.55 -9.08
C PHE A 72 -6.12 -0.86 -9.01
N SER A 73 -6.77 -0.51 -7.90
CA SER A 73 -8.22 -0.65 -7.74
C SER A 73 -9.01 0.14 -8.80
N ASN A 74 -8.62 1.38 -9.06
CA ASN A 74 -9.26 2.24 -10.06
C ASN A 74 -9.07 1.72 -11.50
N LYS A 75 -7.90 1.18 -11.83
CA LYS A 75 -7.61 0.59 -13.15
C LYS A 75 -8.49 -0.64 -13.40
N ARG A 76 -8.56 -1.56 -12.44
CA ARG A 76 -9.41 -2.77 -12.54
C ARG A 76 -10.89 -2.44 -12.63
N LYS A 77 -11.35 -1.38 -11.95
CA LYS A 77 -12.73 -0.88 -12.06
C LYS A 77 -13.05 -0.43 -13.48
N ARG A 78 -12.15 0.34 -14.12
CA ARG A 78 -12.29 0.78 -15.51
C ARG A 78 -12.28 -0.38 -16.50
N GLU A 79 -11.45 -1.41 -16.26
CA GLU A 79 -11.42 -2.62 -17.09
C GLU A 79 -12.70 -3.44 -16.98
N LYS A 80 -13.27 -3.58 -15.77
CA LYS A 80 -14.61 -4.17 -15.58
C LYS A 80 -15.71 -3.37 -16.27
N THR A 81 -15.69 -2.05 -16.18
CA THR A 81 -16.70 -1.18 -16.82
C THR A 81 -16.66 -1.26 -18.35
N LYS A 82 -15.48 -1.51 -18.96
CA LYS A 82 -15.36 -1.71 -20.41
C LYS A 82 -15.95 -3.04 -20.92
N GLN A 83 -16.16 -4.03 -20.04
CA GLN A 83 -16.66 -5.35 -20.41
C GLN A 83 -18.18 -5.51 -20.21
N THR A 84 -18.86 -4.54 -19.60
CA THR A 84 -20.29 -4.62 -19.29
C THR A 84 -21.02 -3.37 -19.80
N GLU A 85 -21.52 -3.42 -21.03
CA GLU A 85 -22.60 -2.55 -21.50
C GLU A 85 -23.93 -2.96 -20.83
N THR A 86 -24.04 -2.83 -19.50
CA THR A 86 -25.34 -2.80 -18.79
C THR A 86 -25.13 -2.22 -17.37
N ARG A 87 -26.01 -1.32 -16.96
CA ARG A 87 -25.88 -0.36 -15.83
C ARG A 87 -25.92 -1.00 -14.43
N THR A 88 -25.13 -0.46 -13.48
CA THR A 88 -25.57 0.09 -12.16
C THR A 88 -24.42 0.84 -11.44
N PRO A 89 -24.71 1.93 -10.68
CA PRO A 89 -23.70 2.68 -9.94
C PRO A 89 -23.49 2.09 -8.53
N GLU A 90 -22.93 0.89 -8.41
CA GLU A 90 -22.55 0.31 -7.10
C GLU A 90 -21.20 0.83 -6.57
N SER A 91 -20.81 2.03 -7.02
CA SER A 91 -19.43 2.52 -6.98
C SER A 91 -19.03 3.32 -5.75
N SER A 92 -19.94 3.62 -4.82
CA SER A 92 -19.65 4.53 -3.70
C SER A 92 -19.29 3.80 -2.40
N ASP A 93 -19.91 2.64 -2.12
CA ASP A 93 -19.73 1.97 -0.83
C ASP A 93 -18.35 1.29 -0.71
N SER A 94 -17.89 0.56 -1.74
CA SER A 94 -16.60 -0.13 -1.70
C SER A 94 -15.39 0.82 -1.64
N ASP A 95 -15.47 1.97 -2.32
CA ASP A 95 -14.43 3.00 -2.28
C ASP A 95 -14.41 3.73 -0.92
N LEU A 96 -15.58 3.96 -0.32
CA LEU A 96 -15.69 4.52 1.02
C LEU A 96 -15.14 3.54 2.07
N GLU A 97 -15.49 2.26 1.97
CA GLU A 97 -15.05 1.22 2.89
C GLU A 97 -13.53 1.06 2.87
N LYS A 98 -12.93 1.02 1.67
CA LYS A 98 -11.46 1.05 1.54
C LYS A 98 -10.87 2.29 2.20
N ARG A 99 -11.39 3.50 1.92
CA ARG A 99 -10.93 4.74 2.56
C ARG A 99 -11.06 4.72 4.08
N MET A 100 -12.12 4.11 4.62
CA MET A 100 -12.33 3.96 6.06
C MET A 100 -11.36 2.95 6.67
N GLN A 101 -11.13 1.80 6.02
CA GLN A 101 -10.13 0.82 6.45
C GLN A 101 -8.71 1.42 6.41
N ILE A 102 -8.40 2.24 5.41
CA ILE A 102 -7.14 3.00 5.29
C ILE A 102 -6.98 3.98 6.45
N LYS A 103 -8.02 4.75 6.76
CA LYS A 103 -8.00 5.72 7.86
C LYS A 103 -7.84 5.01 9.21
N GLN A 104 -8.51 3.87 9.39
CA GLN A 104 -8.38 3.04 10.59
C GLN A 104 -6.97 2.47 10.75
N LEU A 105 -6.35 2.02 9.66
CA LEU A 105 -4.97 1.51 9.68
C LEU A 105 -3.97 2.61 10.01
N TYR A 106 -4.09 3.78 9.37
CA TYR A 106 -3.27 4.95 9.69
C TYR A 106 -3.39 5.34 11.17
N LEU A 107 -4.63 5.36 11.71
CA LEU A 107 -4.88 5.67 13.12
C LEU A 107 -4.29 4.61 14.06
N ARG A 108 -4.43 3.32 13.75
CA ARG A 108 -3.87 2.24 14.57
C ARG A 108 -2.35 2.29 14.64
N ILE A 109 -1.69 2.65 13.54
CA ILE A 109 -0.23 2.63 13.45
C ILE A 109 0.39 3.86 14.09
N ASN A 110 -0.22 5.04 13.93
CA ASN A 110 0.19 6.21 14.70
C ASN A 110 -0.07 6.00 16.20
N LYS A 111 -1.18 5.34 16.58
CA LYS A 111 -1.43 4.98 17.99
C LYS A 111 -0.40 3.98 18.56
N LEU A 112 0.16 3.10 17.75
CA LEU A 112 1.24 2.19 18.16
C LEU A 112 2.58 2.91 18.33
N ASP A 113 2.76 4.07 17.68
CA ASP A 113 3.93 4.93 17.86
C ASP A 113 3.82 5.74 19.16
N ASP A 114 2.63 6.27 19.47
CA ASP A 114 2.34 7.01 20.73
C ASP A 114 2.50 6.15 22.00
N LEU A 115 2.30 4.83 21.91
CA LEU A 115 2.43 3.90 23.04
C LEU A 115 3.87 3.41 23.28
N ARG A 116 4.84 3.87 22.49
CA ARG A 116 6.25 3.48 22.58
C ARG A 116 7.15 4.58 23.13
N GLY A 117 6.56 5.68 23.60
CA GLY A 117 7.19 6.74 24.39
C GLY A 117 7.29 6.42 25.87
#